data_AF-A0A8H9IJU3-F1
#
_entry.id   AF-A0A8H9IJU3-F1
#
_cell.length_a   1.000
_cell.length_b   1.000
_cell.length_c   1.000
_cell.angle_alpha   90.00
_cell.angle_beta   90.00
_cell.angle_gamma   90.00
#
_symmetry.space_group_name_H-M   'P 1'
#
loop_
_entity.id
_entity.type
_entity.pdbx_description
1 polymer ?
#
loop_
_entity_poly.entity_id
_entity_poly.type
_entity_poly.pdbx_seq_one_letter_code
_entity_poly.pdbx_strand_id
1 'polypeptide(L)'
;MGGISQGAAHLASGIVASRVNSKSRLYVCAKCLKEQRIKFGECFLSRIWQAPVVKICPQHGPLSLTTILIDGEHRHTYTAIDETSVLGSLNTSYNDELFSRQVSQLILVESEGISHAQWTAFYKHFTSSQGYLNGLRVYHASIHNKVINFWGKAWLEDASILPSCTETSWLKALFRKHRKSFSFAEHIVVITALSNGKLNICDAIDKASSMEISIKEHTQETRLELIAANKLNQDQIKWKQLLEHNPPKASRKKNPALYARLYRNHYNWLMYINSLFLAKKIVVNKRVDWQQRDSKTAQELRRVFEELTENLNAPHLSKTFLIHQLEKRATVEKNVQRLPRCSRLLSIYAETTAEYQARRLARALIAMLQRRQKIKRWSLLRQAGLSDERMTDIIAKLLKEILSEHT
;
A
#
# COMPACT_ATOMS: atom_id res chain seq x y z
N MET A 1 6.74 23.07 -1.60
CA MET A 1 5.43 22.73 -1.02
C MET A 1 5.19 21.23 -1.17
N GLY A 2 5.65 20.44 -0.20
CA GLY A 2 5.41 18.99 -0.20
C GLY A 2 4.05 18.70 0.40
N GLY A 3 3.05 18.49 -0.45
CA GLY A 3 1.71 18.09 0.00
C GLY A 3 1.80 16.82 0.83
N ILE A 4 1.39 16.91 2.09
CA ILE A 4 1.31 15.80 3.05
C ILE A 4 0.09 14.94 2.65
N SER A 5 0.14 14.29 1.49
CA SER A 5 -0.83 13.24 1.17
C SER A 5 -0.35 11.97 1.88
N GLN A 6 -0.80 11.78 3.13
CA GLN A 6 -0.55 10.60 3.97
C GLN A 6 -1.29 9.36 3.41
N GLY A 7 -1.10 9.04 2.13
CA GLY A 7 -1.79 7.94 1.46
C GLY A 7 -3.25 8.20 1.11
N ALA A 8 -3.78 9.42 1.30
CA ALA A 8 -5.17 9.74 0.99
C ALA A 8 -5.54 9.50 -0.48
N ALA A 9 -4.64 9.87 -1.41
CA ALA A 9 -4.82 9.58 -2.84
C ALA A 9 -4.82 8.07 -3.13
N HIS A 10 -3.93 7.32 -2.49
CA HIS A 10 -3.89 5.85 -2.62
C HIS A 10 -5.20 5.22 -2.11
N LEU A 11 -5.67 5.65 -0.93
CA LEU A 11 -6.93 5.19 -0.35
C LEU A 11 -8.14 5.49 -1.25
N ALA A 12 -8.22 6.71 -1.81
CA ALA A 12 -9.27 7.12 -2.74
C ALA A 12 -9.25 6.30 -4.04
N SER A 13 -8.07 5.90 -4.51
CA SER A 13 -7.89 5.01 -5.66
C SER A 13 -8.04 3.52 -5.31
N GLY A 14 -8.49 3.17 -4.11
CA GLY A 14 -8.68 1.78 -3.66
C GLY A 14 -7.37 1.02 -3.35
N ILE A 15 -6.22 1.71 -3.35
CA ILE A 15 -4.90 1.16 -3.04
C ILE A 15 -4.70 1.29 -1.52
N VAL A 16 -5.07 0.24 -0.79
CA VAL A 16 -4.98 0.21 0.68
C VAL A 16 -3.97 -0.81 1.17
N ALA A 17 -3.36 -0.52 2.32
CA ALA A 17 -2.56 -1.52 3.03
C ALA A 17 -3.47 -2.68 3.45
N SER A 18 -3.38 -3.79 2.72
CA SER A 18 -4.20 -4.98 2.91
C SER A 18 -3.33 -6.20 3.18
N ARG A 19 -3.91 -7.20 3.85
CA ARG A 19 -3.31 -8.54 3.94
C ARG A 19 -3.38 -9.29 2.62
N VAL A 20 -4.37 -8.93 1.81
CA VAL A 20 -4.60 -9.52 0.50
C VAL A 20 -3.61 -8.90 -0.47
N ASN A 21 -2.82 -9.75 -1.13
CA ASN A 21 -1.80 -9.29 -2.07
C ASN A 21 -2.45 -8.65 -3.30
N SER A 22 -1.89 -7.50 -3.70
CA SER A 22 -2.21 -6.89 -5.00
C SER A 22 -1.61 -7.73 -6.13
N LYS A 23 -2.20 -7.67 -7.31
CA LYS A 23 -1.66 -8.36 -8.49
C LYS A 23 -0.36 -7.68 -8.94
N SER A 24 0.62 -8.48 -9.33
CA SER A 24 1.88 -8.00 -9.90
C SER A 24 1.83 -7.85 -11.42
N ARG A 25 0.79 -8.41 -12.06
CA ARG A 25 0.55 -8.42 -13.51
C ARG A 25 -0.90 -8.10 -13.79
N LEU A 26 -1.18 -7.54 -14.97
CA LEU A 26 -2.55 -7.36 -15.42
C LEU A 26 -3.13 -8.69 -15.91
N TYR A 27 -4.40 -8.92 -15.55
CA TYR A 27 -5.13 -10.12 -15.95
C TYR A 27 -6.17 -9.75 -17.00
N VAL A 28 -6.44 -10.64 -17.95
CA VAL A 28 -7.40 -10.40 -19.03
C VAL A 28 -8.29 -11.59 -19.26
N CYS A 29 -9.47 -11.36 -19.83
CA CYS A 29 -10.28 -12.43 -20.40
C CYS A 29 -10.21 -12.36 -21.93
N ALA A 30 -9.56 -13.34 -22.56
CA ALA A 30 -9.39 -13.34 -24.02
C ALA A 30 -10.73 -13.32 -24.79
N LYS A 31 -11.79 -13.94 -24.25
CA LYS A 31 -13.12 -13.92 -24.84
C LYS A 31 -13.78 -12.54 -24.72
N CYS A 32 -13.75 -11.91 -23.54
CA CYS A 32 -14.22 -10.52 -23.38
C CYS A 32 -13.50 -9.55 -24.30
N LEU A 33 -12.17 -9.67 -24.46
CA LEU A 33 -11.43 -8.78 -25.36
C LEU A 33 -11.92 -8.94 -26.81
N LYS A 34 -12.11 -10.17 -27.30
CA LYS A 34 -12.68 -10.40 -28.64
C LYS A 34 -14.07 -9.77 -28.80
N GLU A 35 -14.94 -9.95 -27.81
CA GLU A 35 -16.29 -9.36 -27.82
C GLU A 35 -16.24 -7.82 -27.79
N GLN A 36 -15.36 -7.24 -26.97
CA GLN A 36 -15.17 -5.79 -26.89
C GLN A 36 -14.66 -5.23 -28.22
N ARG A 37 -13.67 -5.88 -28.85
CA ARG A 37 -13.15 -5.47 -30.16
C ARG A 37 -14.24 -5.46 -31.24
N ILE A 38 -15.07 -6.50 -31.27
CA ILE A 38 -16.18 -6.60 -32.23
C ILE A 38 -17.22 -5.52 -31.96
N LYS A 39 -17.55 -5.26 -30.69
CA LYS A 39 -18.64 -4.35 -30.32
C LYS A 39 -18.26 -2.87 -30.33
N PHE A 40 -17.04 -2.53 -29.92
CA PHE A 40 -16.60 -1.16 -29.68
C PHE A 40 -15.42 -0.73 -30.56
N GLY A 41 -14.81 -1.65 -31.32
CA GLY A 41 -13.63 -1.36 -32.14
C GLY A 41 -12.30 -1.31 -31.37
N GLU A 42 -12.36 -1.28 -30.04
CA GLU A 42 -11.21 -1.25 -29.14
C GLU A 42 -11.47 -2.13 -27.90
N CYS A 43 -10.38 -2.62 -27.29
CA CYS A 43 -10.44 -3.39 -26.06
C CYS A 43 -10.10 -2.55 -24.83
N PHE A 44 -10.68 -2.92 -23.69
CA PHE A 44 -10.44 -2.24 -22.42
C PHE A 44 -10.42 -3.21 -21.23
N LEU A 45 -9.68 -2.84 -20.20
CA LEU A 45 -9.55 -3.64 -18.99
C LEU A 45 -10.79 -3.53 -18.11
N SER A 46 -11.38 -4.67 -17.74
CA SER A 46 -12.40 -4.69 -16.71
C SER A 46 -11.79 -4.57 -15.32
N ARG A 47 -12.39 -3.74 -14.47
CA ARG A 47 -11.99 -3.57 -13.06
C ARG A 47 -12.03 -4.88 -12.28
N ILE A 48 -13.02 -5.74 -12.56
CA ILE A 48 -13.15 -7.03 -11.86
C ILE A 48 -11.95 -7.95 -12.11
N TRP A 49 -11.36 -7.90 -13.30
CA TRP A 49 -10.20 -8.73 -13.62
C TRP A 49 -8.97 -8.33 -12.80
N GLN A 50 -8.91 -7.09 -12.30
CA GLN A 50 -7.78 -6.63 -11.50
C GLN A 50 -8.03 -6.73 -10.00
N ALA A 51 -9.26 -7.05 -9.57
CA ALA A 51 -9.58 -7.21 -8.16
C ALA A 51 -8.70 -8.31 -7.52
N PRO A 52 -8.18 -8.10 -6.31
CA PRO A 52 -7.40 -9.10 -5.59
C PRO A 52 -8.15 -10.44 -5.46
N VAL A 53 -7.41 -11.56 -5.45
CA VAL A 53 -7.93 -12.95 -5.38
C VAL A 53 -8.73 -13.42 -6.60
N VAL A 54 -9.36 -12.52 -7.37
CA VAL A 54 -10.17 -12.92 -8.55
C VAL A 54 -9.29 -13.55 -9.63
N LYS A 55 -9.61 -14.80 -9.99
CA LYS A 55 -8.96 -15.54 -11.10
C LYS A 55 -9.92 -15.85 -12.26
N ILE A 56 -11.20 -15.54 -12.11
CA ILE A 56 -12.25 -15.90 -13.06
C ILE A 56 -12.96 -14.67 -13.59
N CYS A 57 -13.14 -14.65 -14.90
CA CYS A 57 -14.09 -13.78 -15.57
C CYS A 57 -15.51 -14.32 -15.32
N PRO A 58 -16.43 -13.51 -14.78
CA PRO A 58 -17.79 -13.95 -14.50
C PRO A 58 -18.57 -14.36 -15.76
N GLN A 59 -18.12 -13.96 -16.95
CA GLN A 59 -18.80 -14.27 -18.22
C GLN A 59 -18.22 -15.51 -18.92
N HIS A 60 -16.93 -15.80 -18.75
CA HIS A 60 -16.20 -16.68 -19.68
C HIS A 60 -15.27 -17.69 -19.02
N GLY A 61 -15.14 -17.67 -17.69
CA GLY A 61 -14.29 -18.60 -16.96
C GLY A 61 -12.88 -18.03 -16.69
N PRO A 62 -11.84 -18.87 -16.63
CA PRO A 62 -10.51 -18.48 -16.17
C PRO A 62 -9.92 -17.25 -16.88
N LEU A 63 -9.30 -16.36 -16.10
CA LEU A 63 -8.52 -15.23 -16.62
C LEU A 63 -7.15 -15.70 -17.07
N SER A 64 -6.52 -14.90 -17.94
CA SER A 64 -5.18 -15.13 -18.44
C SER A 64 -4.21 -14.06 -17.97
N LEU A 65 -2.96 -14.45 -17.76
CA LEU A 65 -1.87 -13.56 -17.37
C LEU A 65 -1.34 -12.80 -18.59
N THR A 66 -0.97 -11.53 -18.40
CA THR A 66 -0.30 -10.73 -19.43
C THR A 66 1.18 -10.53 -19.13
N THR A 67 1.92 -10.11 -20.15
CA THR A 67 3.32 -9.67 -20.00
C THR A 67 3.46 -8.36 -19.23
N ILE A 68 2.39 -7.56 -19.09
CA ILE A 68 2.42 -6.25 -18.43
C ILE A 68 2.59 -6.41 -16.91
N LEU A 69 3.68 -5.85 -16.40
CA LEU A 69 4.00 -5.77 -14.97
C LEU A 69 3.43 -4.50 -14.33
N ILE A 70 3.03 -4.60 -13.07
CA ILE A 70 2.57 -3.49 -12.22
C ILE A 70 3.68 -3.20 -11.19
N ASP A 71 4.85 -2.74 -11.65
CA ASP A 71 6.04 -2.52 -10.83
C ASP A 71 6.37 -1.04 -10.56
N GLY A 72 5.66 -0.13 -11.22
CA GLY A 72 5.80 1.32 -11.07
C GLY A 72 6.95 1.95 -11.84
N GLU A 73 7.65 1.21 -12.72
CA GLU A 73 8.78 1.77 -13.49
C GLU A 73 8.34 2.53 -14.75
N HIS A 74 7.15 2.23 -15.27
CA HIS A 74 6.61 2.77 -16.52
C HIS A 74 5.25 3.46 -16.36
N ARG A 75 5.11 4.31 -15.32
CA ARG A 75 3.82 4.90 -14.89
C ARG A 75 3.11 5.80 -15.92
N HIS A 76 3.81 6.22 -16.97
CA HIS A 76 3.27 7.08 -18.03
C HIS A 76 3.28 6.41 -19.41
N THR A 77 3.72 5.14 -19.47
CA THR A 77 3.73 4.41 -20.72
C THR A 77 2.30 4.01 -21.07
N TYR A 78 1.89 4.34 -22.29
CA TYR A 78 0.67 3.80 -22.86
C TYR A 78 0.97 2.42 -23.45
N THR A 79 0.27 1.40 -22.96
CA THR A 79 0.36 0.04 -23.51
C THR A 79 -1.01 -0.36 -24.03
N ALA A 80 -1.14 -0.53 -25.34
CA ALA A 80 -2.36 -1.02 -25.95
C ALA A 80 -2.61 -2.47 -25.52
N ILE A 81 -3.80 -2.76 -24.98
CA ILE A 81 -4.11 -4.12 -24.51
C ILE A 81 -4.21 -5.12 -25.66
N ASP A 82 -4.57 -4.65 -26.86
CA ASP A 82 -4.67 -5.45 -28.08
C ASP A 82 -3.34 -6.02 -28.55
N GLU A 83 -2.24 -5.32 -28.26
CA GLU A 83 -0.88 -5.69 -28.65
C GLU A 83 -0.19 -6.55 -27.58
N THR A 84 -0.88 -6.82 -26.47
CA THR A 84 -0.26 -7.47 -25.31
C THR A 84 -0.29 -8.99 -25.45
N SER A 85 0.88 -9.61 -25.28
CA SER A 85 0.98 -11.08 -25.26
C SER A 85 0.36 -11.67 -24.00
N VAL A 86 -0.47 -12.70 -24.19
CA VAL A 86 -1.06 -13.51 -23.14
C VAL A 86 -0.14 -14.70 -22.83
N LEU A 87 0.27 -14.83 -21.57
CA LEU A 87 1.21 -15.86 -21.12
C LEU A 87 0.54 -17.23 -20.91
N GLY A 88 -0.76 -17.25 -20.63
CA GLY A 88 -1.52 -18.47 -20.39
C GLY A 88 -2.72 -18.25 -19.47
N SER A 89 -3.63 -19.22 -19.47
CA SER A 89 -4.79 -19.25 -18.58
C SER A 89 -4.40 -19.63 -17.16
N LEU A 90 -5.06 -19.04 -16.17
CA LEU A 90 -4.90 -19.43 -14.77
C LEU A 90 -5.59 -20.77 -14.50
N ASN A 91 -5.01 -21.53 -13.57
CA ASN A 91 -5.69 -22.67 -12.97
C ASN A 91 -6.71 -22.17 -11.96
N THR A 92 -7.91 -22.72 -12.01
CA THR A 92 -9.05 -22.28 -11.21
C THR A 92 -9.77 -23.45 -10.57
N SER A 93 -10.46 -23.17 -9.48
CA SER A 93 -11.27 -24.10 -8.71
C SER A 93 -12.70 -23.58 -8.55
N TYR A 94 -13.61 -24.43 -8.07
CA TYR A 94 -14.97 -24.02 -7.70
C TYR A 94 -15.00 -22.83 -6.72
N ASN A 95 -14.04 -22.77 -5.79
CA ASN A 95 -13.93 -21.66 -4.84
C ASN A 95 -13.57 -20.34 -5.53
N ASP A 96 -12.78 -20.38 -6.60
CA ASP A 96 -12.49 -19.18 -7.40
C ASP A 96 -13.76 -18.66 -8.09
N GLU A 97 -14.65 -19.54 -8.55
CA GLU A 97 -15.93 -19.17 -9.17
C GLU A 97 -16.85 -18.53 -8.13
N LEU A 98 -17.00 -19.19 -6.98
CA LEU A 98 -17.82 -18.71 -5.88
C LEU A 98 -17.36 -17.33 -5.40
N PHE A 99 -16.05 -17.15 -5.19
CA PHE A 99 -15.47 -15.88 -4.76
C PHE A 99 -15.64 -14.80 -5.83
N SER A 100 -15.34 -15.11 -7.10
CA SER A 100 -15.43 -14.13 -8.20
C SER A 100 -16.87 -13.64 -8.41
N ARG A 101 -17.87 -14.50 -8.18
CA ARG A 101 -19.29 -14.11 -8.20
C ARG A 101 -19.66 -13.12 -7.09
N GLN A 102 -19.09 -13.28 -5.90
CA GLN A 102 -19.29 -12.31 -4.81
C GLN A 102 -18.68 -10.95 -5.16
N VAL A 103 -17.47 -10.95 -5.76
CA VAL A 103 -16.80 -9.71 -6.19
C VAL A 103 -17.52 -9.04 -7.35
N SER A 104 -18.10 -9.79 -8.30
CA SER A 104 -18.85 -9.23 -9.42
C SER A 104 -20.10 -8.49 -8.97
N GLN A 105 -20.73 -8.94 -7.89
CA GLN A 105 -21.86 -8.24 -7.27
C GLN A 105 -21.38 -7.02 -6.49
N LEU A 106 -20.30 -7.17 -5.70
CA LEU A 106 -19.75 -6.08 -4.88
C LEU A 106 -19.35 -4.85 -5.69
N ILE A 107 -18.79 -5.02 -6.88
CA ILE A 107 -18.29 -3.89 -7.69
C ILE A 107 -19.41 -2.97 -8.21
N LEU A 108 -20.66 -3.43 -8.12
CA LEU A 108 -21.86 -2.68 -8.51
C LEU A 108 -22.54 -2.00 -7.32
N VAL A 109 -22.08 -2.27 -6.09
CA VAL A 109 -22.68 -1.71 -4.89
C VAL A 109 -22.25 -0.25 -4.73
N GLU A 110 -23.24 0.63 -4.65
CA GLU A 110 -23.06 2.01 -4.23
C GLU A 110 -23.32 2.10 -2.72
N SER A 111 -22.32 2.55 -1.96
CA SER A 111 -22.42 2.67 -0.51
C SER A 111 -21.60 3.86 -0.03
N GLU A 112 -22.17 4.66 0.88
CA GLU A 112 -21.49 5.79 1.54
C GLU A 112 -20.44 5.33 2.57
N GLY A 113 -20.28 4.02 2.75
CA GLY A 113 -19.32 3.41 3.66
C GLY A 113 -19.96 2.97 4.98
N ILE A 114 -19.49 1.83 5.49
CA ILE A 114 -19.99 1.24 6.73
C ILE A 114 -19.00 1.52 7.86
N SER A 115 -19.50 2.09 8.95
CA SER A 115 -18.68 2.40 10.12
C SER A 115 -18.23 1.14 10.87
N HIS A 116 -17.18 1.27 11.68
CA HIS A 116 -16.71 0.19 12.56
C HIS A 116 -17.80 -0.28 13.54
N ALA A 117 -18.68 0.62 13.99
CA ALA A 117 -19.72 0.28 14.94
C ALA A 117 -20.85 -0.53 14.27
N GLN A 118 -21.25 -0.16 13.06
CA GLN A 118 -22.17 -0.95 12.23
C GLN A 118 -21.63 -2.36 11.96
N TRP A 119 -20.38 -2.48 11.52
CA TRP A 119 -19.76 -3.80 11.31
C TRP A 119 -19.69 -4.62 12.60
N THR A 120 -19.40 -3.99 13.74
CA THR A 120 -19.40 -4.66 15.04
C THR A 120 -20.80 -5.19 15.40
N ALA A 121 -21.84 -4.38 15.19
CA ALA A 121 -23.22 -4.78 15.43
C ALA A 121 -23.65 -5.92 14.48
N PHE A 122 -23.34 -5.80 13.19
CA PHE A 122 -23.59 -6.83 12.19
C PHE A 122 -22.95 -8.16 12.57
N TYR A 123 -21.65 -8.22 12.84
CA TYR A 123 -20.99 -9.49 13.15
C TYR A 123 -21.47 -10.10 14.48
N LYS A 124 -21.85 -9.27 15.45
CA LYS A 124 -22.50 -9.76 16.68
C LYS A 124 -23.84 -10.44 16.37
N HIS A 125 -24.71 -9.77 15.61
CA HIS A 125 -25.99 -10.36 15.19
C HIS A 125 -25.80 -11.61 14.30
N PHE A 126 -24.86 -11.55 13.36
CA PHE A 126 -24.53 -12.62 12.43
C PHE A 126 -24.10 -13.89 13.18
N THR A 127 -23.18 -13.78 14.16
CA THR A 127 -22.79 -14.95 14.97
C THR A 127 -23.93 -15.58 15.74
N SER A 128 -24.85 -14.76 16.27
CA SER A 128 -26.05 -15.25 16.94
C SER A 128 -26.96 -16.02 15.97
N SER A 129 -27.23 -15.43 14.80
CA SER A 129 -28.12 -16.05 13.79
C SER A 129 -27.58 -17.36 13.22
N GLN A 130 -26.26 -17.52 13.18
CA GLN A 130 -25.59 -18.71 12.64
C GLN A 130 -25.23 -19.75 13.73
N GLY A 131 -25.60 -19.51 15.00
CA GLY A 131 -25.40 -20.48 16.09
C GLY A 131 -23.96 -20.60 16.60
N TYR A 132 -23.11 -19.58 16.41
CA TYR A 132 -21.71 -19.59 16.85
C TYR A 132 -21.47 -18.93 18.22
N LEU A 133 -22.51 -18.85 19.06
CA LEU A 133 -22.43 -18.34 20.42
C LEU A 133 -22.37 -19.48 21.45
N ASN A 134 -21.49 -19.33 22.43
CA ASN A 134 -21.50 -20.08 23.68
C ASN A 134 -21.87 -19.11 24.81
N GLY A 135 -23.17 -19.05 25.14
CA GLY A 135 -23.73 -17.99 25.99
C GLY A 135 -23.51 -16.61 25.36
N LEU A 136 -22.78 -15.72 26.06
CA LEU A 136 -22.43 -14.37 25.57
C LEU A 136 -21.12 -14.31 24.77
N ARG A 137 -20.40 -15.43 24.60
CA ARG A 137 -19.07 -15.46 23.97
C ARG A 137 -19.12 -16.12 22.60
N VAL A 138 -18.34 -15.58 21.65
CA VAL A 138 -18.21 -16.16 20.31
C VAL A 138 -17.31 -17.40 20.34
N TYR A 139 -17.77 -18.51 19.75
CA TYR A 139 -17.00 -19.75 19.66
C TYR A 139 -16.02 -19.74 18.49
N HIS A 140 -14.89 -19.05 18.68
CA HIS A 140 -13.90 -18.79 17.64
C HIS A 140 -13.28 -20.06 17.00
N ALA A 141 -13.15 -21.16 17.75
CA ALA A 141 -12.58 -22.40 17.22
C ALA A 141 -13.49 -23.03 16.15
N SER A 142 -14.81 -23.05 16.38
CA SER A 142 -15.78 -23.56 15.40
C SER A 142 -15.85 -22.70 14.14
N ILE A 143 -15.81 -21.37 14.30
CA ILE A 143 -15.73 -20.44 13.17
C ILE A 143 -14.48 -20.70 12.33
N HIS A 144 -13.31 -20.86 12.96
CA HIS A 144 -12.05 -21.13 12.29
C HIS A 144 -12.09 -22.44 11.49
N ASN A 145 -12.55 -23.52 12.12
CA ASN A 145 -12.73 -24.81 11.46
C ASN A 145 -13.74 -24.73 10.30
N LYS A 146 -14.86 -24.03 10.48
CA LYS A 146 -15.87 -23.87 9.42
C LYS A 146 -15.31 -23.16 8.20
N VAL A 147 -14.57 -22.07 8.40
CA VAL A 147 -13.95 -21.30 7.31
C VAL A 147 -12.92 -22.14 6.56
N ILE A 148 -12.05 -22.86 7.28
CA ILE A 148 -11.04 -23.72 6.65
C ILE A 148 -11.69 -24.89 5.90
N ASN A 149 -12.71 -25.53 6.48
CA ASN A 149 -13.37 -26.66 5.84
C ASN A 149 -14.16 -26.25 4.59
N PHE A 150 -14.75 -25.04 4.59
CA PHE A 150 -15.53 -24.54 3.47
C PHE A 150 -14.63 -24.15 2.27
N TRP A 151 -13.60 -23.34 2.51
CA TRP A 151 -12.75 -22.82 1.44
C TRP A 151 -11.54 -23.70 1.11
N GLY A 152 -11.17 -24.61 2.02
CA GLY A 152 -9.94 -25.39 1.92
C GLY A 152 -8.71 -24.56 2.31
N LYS A 153 -7.79 -25.20 3.03
CA LYS A 153 -6.55 -24.56 3.50
C LYS A 153 -5.69 -24.03 2.34
N ALA A 154 -5.48 -24.83 1.30
CA ALA A 154 -4.63 -24.48 0.16
C ALA A 154 -5.13 -23.23 -0.58
N TRP A 155 -6.45 -23.11 -0.79
CA TRP A 155 -7.05 -21.95 -1.44
C TRP A 155 -6.90 -20.68 -0.59
N LEU A 156 -7.12 -20.78 0.73
CA LEU A 156 -6.93 -19.63 1.65
C LEU A 156 -5.47 -19.17 1.73
N GLU A 157 -4.51 -20.09 1.63
CA GLU A 157 -3.07 -19.77 1.56
C GLU A 157 -2.72 -19.04 0.26
N ASP A 158 -3.18 -19.55 -0.88
CA ASP A 158 -3.00 -18.92 -2.19
C ASP A 158 -3.62 -17.50 -2.25
N ALA A 159 -4.83 -17.34 -1.71
CA ALA A 159 -5.49 -16.04 -1.58
C ALA A 159 -4.87 -15.12 -0.50
N SER A 160 -3.84 -15.59 0.22
CA SER A 160 -3.13 -14.84 1.28
C SER A 160 -4.02 -14.40 2.46
N ILE A 161 -5.07 -15.18 2.74
CA ILE A 161 -6.08 -14.90 3.76
C ILE A 161 -6.25 -16.03 4.77
N LEU A 162 -5.37 -17.03 4.79
CA LEU A 162 -5.41 -18.09 5.81
C LEU A 162 -5.37 -17.50 7.24
N PRO A 163 -6.37 -17.79 8.09
CA PRO A 163 -6.38 -17.31 9.47
C PRO A 163 -5.43 -18.10 10.36
N SER A 164 -4.61 -17.39 11.15
CA SER A 164 -3.80 -18.03 12.19
C SER A 164 -4.64 -18.52 13.36
N CYS A 165 -4.11 -19.45 14.15
CA CYS A 165 -4.76 -19.93 15.38
C CYS A 165 -4.52 -18.98 16.59
N THR A 166 -3.63 -17.99 16.45
CA THR A 166 -3.22 -17.06 17.52
C THR A 166 -4.34 -16.09 17.91
N GLU A 167 -4.23 -15.47 19.09
CA GLU A 167 -5.15 -14.42 19.56
C GLU A 167 -5.13 -13.14 18.69
N THR A 168 -4.07 -12.97 17.91
CA THR A 168 -3.85 -11.86 16.97
C THR A 168 -4.38 -12.14 15.56
N SER A 169 -5.03 -13.29 15.35
CA SER A 169 -5.64 -13.68 14.07
C SER A 169 -6.67 -12.64 13.59
N TRP A 170 -6.64 -12.33 12.29
CA TRP A 170 -7.60 -11.41 11.68
C TRP A 170 -9.04 -11.91 11.84
N LEU A 171 -9.25 -13.23 11.78
CA LEU A 171 -10.56 -13.85 11.91
C LEU A 171 -11.13 -13.64 13.31
N LYS A 172 -10.33 -13.83 14.36
CA LYS A 172 -10.74 -13.51 15.74
C LYS A 172 -11.03 -12.02 15.91
N ALA A 173 -10.22 -11.17 15.29
CA ALA A 173 -10.40 -9.72 15.36
C ALA A 173 -11.69 -9.24 14.67
N LEU A 174 -12.11 -9.89 13.58
CA LEU A 174 -13.35 -9.59 12.85
C LEU A 174 -14.59 -9.79 13.72
N PHE A 175 -14.61 -10.81 14.57
CA PHE A 175 -15.74 -11.07 15.48
C PHE A 175 -15.67 -10.30 16.81
N ARG A 176 -14.67 -9.43 16.98
CA ARG A 176 -14.53 -8.55 18.14
C ARG A 176 -15.02 -7.14 17.78
N LYS A 177 -15.00 -6.23 18.76
CA LYS A 177 -15.19 -4.80 18.49
C LYS A 177 -14.20 -4.35 17.42
N HIS A 178 -14.72 -3.89 16.28
CA HIS A 178 -13.90 -3.42 15.18
C HIS A 178 -13.15 -2.15 15.60
N ARG A 179 -11.84 -2.15 15.35
CA ARG A 179 -10.94 -1.02 15.62
C ARG A 179 -10.12 -0.64 14.38
N LYS A 180 -10.39 -1.31 13.27
CA LYS A 180 -9.75 -1.15 11.96
C LYS A 180 -10.70 -1.70 10.89
N SER A 181 -10.48 -1.29 9.65
CA SER A 181 -11.12 -1.88 8.48
C SER A 181 -10.56 -3.26 8.19
N PHE A 182 -11.40 -4.14 7.64
CA PHE A 182 -11.02 -5.42 7.07
C PHE A 182 -11.23 -5.36 5.56
N SER A 183 -10.49 -6.18 4.82
CA SER A 183 -10.61 -6.26 3.36
C SER A 183 -11.94 -6.90 2.95
N PHE A 184 -12.44 -6.54 1.77
CA PHE A 184 -13.64 -7.16 1.20
C PHE A 184 -13.51 -8.70 1.12
N ALA A 185 -12.31 -9.21 0.86
CA ALA A 185 -12.05 -10.64 0.79
C ALA A 185 -12.23 -11.32 2.16
N GLU A 186 -11.74 -10.70 3.24
CA GLU A 186 -11.95 -11.21 4.61
C GLU A 186 -13.45 -11.28 4.95
N HIS A 187 -14.22 -10.26 4.56
CA HIS A 187 -15.68 -10.26 4.73
C HIS A 187 -16.35 -11.37 3.90
N ILE A 188 -16.09 -11.44 2.59
CA ILE A 188 -16.66 -12.45 1.68
C ILE A 188 -16.40 -13.87 2.20
N VAL A 189 -15.16 -14.18 2.56
CA VAL A 189 -14.75 -15.52 3.00
C VAL A 189 -15.51 -15.96 4.24
N VAL A 190 -15.64 -15.07 5.22
CA VAL A 190 -16.32 -15.39 6.48
C VAL A 190 -17.82 -15.48 6.28
N ILE A 191 -18.43 -14.49 5.61
CA ILE A 191 -19.88 -14.44 5.40
C ILE A 191 -20.35 -15.65 4.59
N THR A 192 -19.66 -15.95 3.49
CA THR A 192 -19.99 -17.08 2.62
C THR A 192 -19.81 -18.41 3.37
N ALA A 193 -18.70 -18.61 4.09
CA ALA A 193 -18.46 -19.88 4.79
C ALA A 193 -19.46 -20.15 5.92
N LEU A 194 -19.76 -19.13 6.74
CA LEU A 194 -20.66 -19.31 7.88
C LEU A 194 -22.12 -19.44 7.46
N SER A 195 -22.52 -18.80 6.35
CA SER A 195 -23.86 -18.92 5.79
C SER A 195 -24.04 -20.11 4.83
N ASN A 196 -22.99 -20.90 4.58
CA ASN A 196 -22.95 -21.93 3.53
C ASN A 196 -23.33 -21.39 2.14
N GLY A 197 -22.87 -20.19 1.80
CA GLY A 197 -23.14 -19.51 0.53
C GLY A 197 -24.55 -18.92 0.39
N LYS A 198 -25.37 -18.94 1.45
CA LYS A 198 -26.73 -18.37 1.43
C LYS A 198 -26.75 -16.85 1.50
N LEU A 199 -25.81 -16.25 2.24
CA LEU A 199 -25.71 -14.79 2.38
C LEU A 199 -24.58 -14.30 1.48
N ASN A 200 -24.87 -13.35 0.59
CA ASN A 200 -23.86 -12.71 -0.23
C ASN A 200 -23.31 -11.44 0.47
N ILE A 201 -22.22 -10.89 -0.06
CA ILE A 201 -21.57 -9.70 0.51
C ILE A 201 -22.41 -8.43 0.41
N CYS A 202 -23.22 -8.28 -0.64
CA CYS A 202 -24.12 -7.14 -0.81
C CYS A 202 -25.21 -7.15 0.27
N ASP A 203 -25.84 -8.30 0.50
CA ASP A 203 -26.83 -8.47 1.57
C ASP A 203 -26.22 -8.15 2.95
N ALA A 204 -24.96 -8.52 3.15
CA ALA A 204 -24.25 -8.22 4.39
C ALA A 204 -23.94 -6.73 4.54
N ILE A 205 -23.62 -6.05 3.45
CA ILE A 205 -23.42 -4.59 3.40
C ILE A 205 -24.74 -3.88 3.74
N ASP A 206 -25.85 -4.27 3.12
CA ASP A 206 -27.17 -3.68 3.35
C ASP A 206 -27.65 -3.91 4.79
N LYS A 207 -27.43 -5.12 5.32
CA LYS A 207 -27.72 -5.42 6.73
C LYS A 207 -26.81 -4.64 7.67
N ALA A 208 -25.54 -4.46 7.33
CA ALA A 208 -24.62 -3.73 8.18
C ALA A 208 -24.90 -2.22 8.17
N SER A 209 -25.23 -1.64 7.02
CA SER A 209 -25.57 -0.21 6.88
C SER A 209 -26.83 0.15 7.67
N SER A 210 -27.81 -0.76 7.75
CA SER A 210 -29.05 -0.60 8.52
C SER A 210 -28.92 -0.89 10.02
N MET A 211 -27.75 -1.26 10.53
CA MET A 211 -27.57 -1.51 11.98
C MET A 211 -27.68 -0.20 12.77
N GLU A 212 -28.63 -0.15 13.72
CA GLU A 212 -28.74 0.95 14.67
C GLU A 212 -27.51 0.99 15.59
N ILE A 213 -26.76 2.09 15.53
CA ILE A 213 -25.63 2.33 16.42
C ILE A 213 -26.16 3.15 17.58
N SER A 214 -26.23 2.56 18.78
CA SER A 214 -26.33 3.37 19.99
C SER A 214 -25.02 4.14 20.17
N ILE A 215 -24.96 5.34 19.61
CA ILE A 215 -23.94 6.32 19.96
C ILE A 215 -24.29 6.70 21.40
N LYS A 216 -23.62 6.07 22.37
CA LYS A 216 -23.55 6.64 23.71
C LYS A 216 -22.78 7.94 23.58
N GLU A 217 -23.48 9.02 23.25
CA GLU A 217 -23.01 10.39 23.40
C GLU A 217 -22.69 10.57 24.89
N HIS A 218 -21.41 10.46 25.22
CA HIS A 218 -20.90 10.72 26.57
C HIS A 218 -19.72 11.68 26.49
N THR A 219 -19.64 12.47 25.42
CA THR A 219 -18.37 13.12 25.05
C THR A 219 -18.42 14.63 24.91
N GLN A 220 -19.56 15.30 25.13
CA GLN A 220 -19.61 16.76 25.08
C GLN A 220 -20.32 17.44 26.26
N GLU A 221 -21.49 16.98 26.72
CA GLU A 221 -22.16 17.64 27.87
C GLU A 221 -21.37 17.51 29.19
N THR A 222 -20.74 16.37 29.45
CA THR A 222 -19.91 16.19 30.65
C THR A 222 -18.57 16.95 30.61
N ARG A 223 -18.23 17.59 29.47
CA ARG A 223 -16.91 18.19 29.24
C ARG A 223 -16.75 19.56 29.90
N LEU A 224 -17.84 20.24 30.26
CA LEU A 224 -17.79 21.55 30.89
C LEU A 224 -18.23 21.54 32.37
N GLU A 225 -19.05 20.59 32.81
CA GLU A 225 -19.57 20.58 34.19
C GLU A 225 -18.57 20.05 35.25
N LEU A 226 -17.61 19.21 34.88
CA LEU A 226 -16.67 18.59 35.86
C LEU A 226 -15.50 19.49 36.29
N ILE A 227 -15.33 20.67 35.69
CA ILE A 227 -14.24 21.61 36.06
C ILE A 227 -14.72 22.59 37.15
N ALA A 228 -16.02 22.68 37.42
CA ALA A 228 -16.60 23.72 38.28
C ALA A 228 -16.88 23.32 39.75
N ALA A 229 -16.69 22.06 40.16
CA ALA A 229 -16.96 21.66 41.55
C ALA A 229 -15.69 21.23 42.31
N ASN A 230 -15.21 22.16 43.15
CA ASN A 230 -14.13 21.98 44.11
C ASN A 230 -14.32 20.78 45.05
N LYS A 231 -13.57 19.69 44.80
CA LYS A 231 -12.70 18.97 45.75
C LYS A 231 -12.10 17.76 45.02
N LEU A 232 -10.81 17.86 44.64
CA LEU A 232 -10.07 16.68 44.13
C LEU A 232 -10.10 15.59 45.20
N ASN A 233 -10.52 14.38 44.83
CA ASN A 233 -10.51 13.24 45.74
C ASN A 233 -9.06 12.89 46.14
N GLN A 234 -8.86 12.25 47.29
CA GLN A 234 -7.54 11.88 47.82
C GLN A 234 -6.72 11.07 46.80
N ASP A 235 -7.37 10.20 46.03
CA ASP A 235 -6.73 9.44 44.95
C ASP A 235 -6.27 10.34 43.78
N GLN A 236 -7.04 11.36 43.41
CA GLN A 236 -6.68 12.31 42.35
C GLN A 236 -5.49 13.18 42.77
N ILE A 237 -5.43 13.60 44.05
CA ILE A 237 -4.30 14.33 44.62
C ILE A 237 -3.03 13.47 44.60
N LYS A 238 -3.12 12.24 45.13
CA LYS A 238 -2.01 11.27 45.12
C LYS A 238 -1.50 10.99 43.70
N TRP A 239 -2.40 10.93 42.72
CA TRP A 239 -2.00 10.73 41.33
C TRP A 239 -1.29 11.95 40.72
N LYS A 240 -1.76 13.18 41.01
CA LYS A 240 -1.06 14.41 40.59
C LYS A 240 0.36 14.49 41.17
N GLN A 241 0.54 14.21 42.46
CA GLN A 241 1.86 14.15 43.11
C GLN A 241 2.80 13.14 42.45
N LEU A 242 2.27 11.98 42.04
CA LEU A 242 3.05 10.99 41.30
C LEU A 242 3.46 11.48 39.90
N LEU A 243 2.60 12.28 39.25
CA LEU A 243 2.85 12.86 37.93
C LEU A 243 3.87 14.01 37.94
N GLU A 244 4.01 14.74 39.04
CA GLU A 244 5.07 15.77 39.21
C GLU A 244 6.47 15.18 39.05
N HIS A 245 6.67 13.93 39.50
CA HIS A 245 7.99 13.29 39.54
C HIS A 245 8.17 12.21 38.48
N ASN A 246 7.09 11.74 37.82
CA ASN A 246 7.14 10.60 36.91
C ASN A 246 6.10 10.72 35.79
N PRO A 247 6.41 10.29 34.55
CA PRO A 247 5.41 10.25 33.49
C PRO A 247 4.30 9.22 33.80
N PRO A 248 3.08 9.38 33.25
CA PRO A 248 1.91 8.55 33.57
C PRO A 248 2.14 7.03 33.54
N LYS A 249 2.97 6.56 32.60
CA LYS A 249 3.30 5.13 32.48
C LYS A 249 4.17 4.62 33.62
N ALA A 250 5.10 5.44 34.12
CA ALA A 250 5.93 5.12 35.27
C ALA A 250 5.10 5.23 36.57
N SER A 251 4.28 6.26 36.70
CA SER A 251 3.34 6.43 37.82
C SER A 251 2.37 5.23 37.94
N ARG A 252 1.88 4.72 36.80
CA ARG A 252 1.02 3.53 36.75
C ARG A 252 1.74 2.27 37.23
N LYS A 253 3.04 2.13 36.94
CA LYS A 253 3.84 1.01 37.43
C LYS A 253 4.12 1.11 38.93
N LYS A 254 4.40 2.33 39.43
CA LYS A 254 4.64 2.58 40.86
C LYS A 254 3.40 2.34 41.72
N ASN A 255 2.22 2.72 41.24
CA ASN A 255 0.98 2.48 41.97
C ASN A 255 -0.16 1.97 41.06
N PRO A 256 -0.19 0.66 40.75
CA PRO A 256 -1.20 0.06 39.88
C PRO A 256 -2.61 0.11 40.48
N ALA A 257 -2.72 -0.03 41.80
CA ALA A 257 -3.99 -0.03 42.51
C ALA A 257 -4.67 1.34 42.45
N LEU A 258 -3.91 2.41 42.71
CA LEU A 258 -4.38 3.79 42.58
C LEU A 258 -4.85 4.09 41.15
N TYR A 259 -4.06 3.69 40.15
CA TYR A 259 -4.47 3.83 38.75
C TYR A 259 -5.77 3.08 38.45
N ALA A 260 -5.92 1.84 38.93
CA ALA A 260 -7.12 1.05 38.70
C ALA A 260 -8.38 1.64 39.36
N ARG A 261 -8.26 2.24 40.56
CA ARG A 261 -9.37 2.96 41.21
C ARG A 261 -9.78 4.20 40.42
N LEU A 262 -8.80 5.02 40.03
CA LEU A 262 -9.04 6.21 39.22
C LEU A 262 -9.58 5.87 37.82
N TYR A 263 -9.14 4.77 37.22
CA TYR A 263 -9.61 4.35 35.90
C TYR A 263 -11.09 3.92 35.93
N ARG A 264 -11.54 3.29 37.02
CA ARG A 264 -12.95 2.88 37.18
C ARG A 264 -13.85 4.04 37.54
N ASN A 265 -13.41 4.91 38.46
CA ASN A 265 -14.28 5.91 39.09
C ASN A 265 -14.12 7.32 38.48
N HIS A 266 -12.97 7.62 37.88
CA HIS A 266 -12.61 8.95 37.37
C HIS A 266 -11.89 8.86 36.01
N TYR A 267 -12.42 8.05 35.10
CA TYR A 267 -11.79 7.76 33.79
C TYR A 267 -11.44 9.03 32.99
N ASN A 268 -12.42 9.92 32.80
CA ASN A 268 -12.25 11.13 31.99
C ASN A 268 -11.16 12.05 32.56
N TRP A 269 -11.18 12.27 33.88
CA TRP A 269 -10.16 13.06 34.58
C TRP A 269 -8.77 12.43 34.45
N LEU A 270 -8.67 11.11 34.62
CA LEU A 270 -7.39 10.38 34.54
C LEU A 270 -6.80 10.42 33.12
N MET A 271 -7.62 10.30 32.08
CA MET A 271 -7.16 10.40 30.70
C MET A 271 -6.71 11.82 30.36
N TYR A 272 -7.46 12.84 30.80
CA TYR A 272 -7.10 14.24 30.63
C TYR A 272 -5.77 14.58 31.31
N ILE A 273 -5.63 14.31 32.61
CA ILE A 273 -4.41 14.64 33.34
C ILE A 273 -3.20 13.88 32.78
N ASN A 274 -3.35 12.61 32.41
CA ASN A 274 -2.25 11.85 31.80
C ASN A 274 -1.84 12.40 30.43
N SER A 275 -2.78 12.98 29.67
CA SER A 275 -2.47 13.58 28.36
C SER A 275 -1.59 14.83 28.48
N LEU A 276 -1.78 15.63 29.54
CA LEU A 276 -0.98 16.83 29.81
C LEU A 276 0.47 16.47 30.17
N PHE A 277 0.69 15.35 30.87
CA PHE A 277 2.00 14.90 31.33
C PHE A 277 2.66 13.87 30.39
N LEU A 278 2.11 13.66 29.18
CA LEU A 278 2.68 12.73 28.20
C LEU A 278 3.84 13.41 27.45
N ALA A 279 5.06 13.31 27.99
CA ALA A 279 6.25 13.72 27.24
C ALA A 279 6.34 12.94 25.91
N LYS A 280 6.48 13.65 24.78
CA LYS A 280 6.65 13.03 23.45
C LYS A 280 7.93 12.19 23.45
N LYS A 281 7.79 10.88 23.55
CA LYS A 281 8.95 9.96 23.52
C LYS A 281 9.38 9.76 22.07
N ILE A 282 10.59 10.21 21.72
CA ILE A 282 11.24 9.83 20.46
C ILE A 282 11.67 8.36 20.61
N VAL A 283 10.90 7.44 20.02
CA VAL A 283 11.27 6.02 20.00
C VAL A 283 12.29 5.81 18.88
N VAL A 284 13.55 5.56 19.23
CA VAL A 284 14.58 5.20 18.25
C VAL A 284 14.42 3.71 17.91
N ASN A 285 13.98 3.42 16.68
CA ASN A 285 13.81 2.05 16.19
C ASN A 285 15.17 1.42 15.82
N LYS A 286 15.62 0.44 16.61
CA LYS A 286 16.89 -0.31 16.43
C LYS A 286 16.76 -1.59 15.57
N ARG A 287 15.61 -1.89 14.99
CA ARG A 287 15.38 -3.16 14.24
C ARG A 287 16.29 -3.31 13.01
N VAL A 288 16.71 -2.19 12.43
CA VAL A 288 17.51 -2.17 11.20
C VAL A 288 18.88 -1.62 11.53
N ASP A 289 19.91 -2.43 11.27
CA ASP A 289 21.29 -1.97 11.23
C ASP A 289 21.51 -1.16 9.94
N TRP A 290 21.59 0.16 10.09
CA TRP A 290 21.77 1.08 8.97
C TRP A 290 23.22 1.13 8.50
N GLN A 291 24.18 0.87 9.37
CA GLN A 291 25.61 0.95 9.04
C GLN A 291 26.01 -0.23 8.15
N GLN A 292 25.60 -1.45 8.53
CA GLN A 292 25.85 -2.63 7.71
C GLN A 292 25.15 -2.50 6.34
N ARG A 293 23.92 -1.98 6.34
CA ARG A 293 23.14 -1.78 5.11
C ARG A 293 23.78 -0.75 4.20
N ASP A 294 24.20 0.39 4.74
CA ASP A 294 24.89 1.43 3.98
C ASP A 294 26.17 0.90 3.33
N SER A 295 26.95 0.09 4.05
CA SER A 295 28.14 -0.54 3.49
C SER A 295 27.82 -1.50 2.34
N LYS A 296 26.82 -2.38 2.51
CA LYS A 296 26.44 -3.35 1.45
C LYS A 296 25.90 -2.62 0.22
N THR A 297 25.00 -1.67 0.41
CA THR A 297 24.40 -0.89 -0.67
C THR A 297 25.44 -0.03 -1.39
N ALA A 298 26.41 0.55 -0.68
CA ALA A 298 27.49 1.31 -1.30
C ALA A 298 28.39 0.42 -2.18
N GLN A 299 28.67 -0.82 -1.76
CA GLN A 299 29.44 -1.77 -2.56
C GLN A 299 28.70 -2.20 -3.83
N GLU A 300 27.40 -2.49 -3.70
CA GLU A 300 26.52 -2.81 -4.82
C GLU A 300 26.44 -1.66 -5.83
N LEU A 301 26.23 -0.43 -5.34
CA LEU A 301 26.16 0.76 -6.17
C LEU A 301 27.46 1.00 -6.97
N ARG A 302 28.61 0.72 -6.36
CA ARG A 302 29.91 0.83 -7.05
C ARG A 302 29.99 -0.14 -8.23
N ARG A 303 29.62 -1.42 -8.04
CA ARG A 303 29.65 -2.44 -9.11
C ARG A 303 28.72 -2.05 -10.25
N VAL A 304 27.49 -1.66 -9.92
CA VAL A 304 26.51 -1.18 -10.91
C VAL A 304 27.05 0.02 -11.69
N PHE A 305 27.71 0.97 -11.02
CA PHE A 305 28.27 2.13 -11.70
C PHE A 305 29.44 1.76 -12.63
N GLU A 306 30.33 0.87 -12.20
CA GLU A 306 31.45 0.36 -13.01
C GLU A 306 30.96 -0.32 -14.30
N GLU A 307 29.88 -1.10 -14.23
CA GLU A 307 29.26 -1.72 -15.41
C GLU A 307 28.61 -0.69 -16.35
N LEU A 308 28.01 0.37 -15.81
CA LEU A 308 27.28 1.37 -16.58
C LEU A 308 28.18 2.43 -17.21
N THR A 309 29.31 2.77 -16.57
CA THR A 309 30.18 3.87 -17.03
C THR A 309 30.89 3.56 -18.35
N GLU A 310 31.09 2.28 -18.68
CA GLU A 310 31.69 1.87 -19.95
C GLU A 310 30.70 1.99 -21.12
N ASN A 311 29.40 2.05 -20.82
CA ASN A 311 28.36 2.08 -21.83
C ASN A 311 27.94 3.52 -22.17
N LEU A 312 28.50 4.07 -23.26
CA LEU A 312 28.09 5.37 -23.83
C LEU A 312 26.60 5.41 -24.23
N ASN A 313 25.95 4.26 -24.40
CA ASN A 313 24.52 4.15 -24.69
C ASN A 313 23.63 4.02 -23.47
N ALA A 314 24.19 3.96 -22.26
CA ALA A 314 23.39 3.85 -21.05
C ALA A 314 22.42 5.05 -20.92
N PRO A 315 21.23 4.84 -20.31
CA PRO A 315 20.32 5.92 -19.93
C PRO A 315 20.99 6.98 -19.05
N HIS A 316 20.26 8.06 -18.77
CA HIS A 316 20.72 9.09 -17.83
C HIS A 316 21.01 8.47 -16.47
N LEU A 317 22.27 8.51 -16.03
CA LEU A 317 22.70 7.97 -14.75
C LEU A 317 22.29 8.89 -13.60
N SER A 318 21.02 9.25 -13.51
CA SER A 318 20.48 10.04 -12.40
C SER A 318 20.56 9.26 -11.08
N LYS A 319 20.50 9.96 -9.94
CA LYS A 319 20.43 9.31 -8.61
C LYS A 319 19.31 8.28 -8.55
N THR A 320 18.14 8.61 -9.10
CA THR A 320 16.99 7.72 -9.14
C THR A 320 17.28 6.48 -9.99
N PHE A 321 17.81 6.66 -11.20
CA PHE A 321 18.16 5.54 -12.08
C PHE A 321 19.14 4.57 -11.40
N LEU A 322 20.21 5.11 -10.78
CA LEU A 322 21.20 4.30 -10.06
C LEU A 322 20.59 3.55 -8.86
N ILE A 323 19.66 4.15 -8.12
CA ILE A 323 18.94 3.47 -7.02
C ILE A 323 18.07 2.32 -7.53
N HIS A 324 17.46 2.47 -8.71
CA HIS A 324 16.58 1.45 -9.29
C HIS A 324 17.32 0.17 -9.71
N GLN A 325 18.63 0.25 -9.94
CA GLN A 325 19.47 -0.91 -10.24
C GLN A 325 19.84 -1.75 -9.00
N LEU A 326 19.47 -1.30 -7.79
CA LEU A 326 19.82 -1.98 -6.53
C LEU A 326 18.73 -2.96 -6.10
N GLU A 327 19.12 -4.10 -5.50
CA GLU A 327 18.23 -5.15 -4.98
C GLU A 327 17.14 -4.59 -4.06
N LYS A 328 17.48 -3.60 -3.23
CA LYS A 328 16.59 -3.02 -2.20
C LYS A 328 16.18 -1.59 -2.49
N ARG A 329 15.95 -1.25 -3.77
CA ARG A 329 15.61 0.09 -4.26
C ARG A 329 14.63 0.87 -3.37
N ALA A 330 13.49 0.28 -3.02
CA ALA A 330 12.45 0.96 -2.23
C ALA A 330 12.90 1.33 -0.80
N THR A 331 13.81 0.55 -0.22
CA THR A 331 14.36 0.86 1.11
C THR A 331 15.39 1.97 1.02
N VAL A 332 16.27 1.91 0.01
CA VAL A 332 17.31 2.91 -0.23
C VAL A 332 16.66 4.26 -0.52
N GLU A 333 15.74 4.32 -1.50
CA GLU A 333 15.03 5.53 -1.91
C GLU A 333 14.36 6.25 -0.72
N LYS A 334 13.65 5.50 0.13
CA LYS A 334 12.94 6.06 1.29
C LYS A 334 13.85 6.44 2.46
N ASN A 335 15.09 5.95 2.51
CA ASN A 335 15.97 6.10 3.66
C ASN A 335 17.39 6.58 3.29
N VAL A 336 17.58 7.26 2.15
CA VAL A 336 18.90 7.76 1.71
C VAL A 336 19.60 8.58 2.81
N GLN A 337 18.84 9.36 3.58
CA GLN A 337 19.34 10.16 4.70
C GLN A 337 20.00 9.34 5.81
N ARG A 338 19.70 8.03 5.89
CA ARG A 338 20.28 7.09 6.87
C ARG A 338 21.43 6.27 6.28
N LEU A 339 21.80 6.52 5.03
CA LEU A 339 22.80 5.80 4.25
C LEU A 339 23.88 6.79 3.74
N PRO A 340 24.73 7.33 4.62
CA PRO A 340 25.65 8.42 4.26
C PRO A 340 26.67 8.03 3.18
N ARG A 341 27.21 6.80 3.19
CA ARG A 341 28.18 6.34 2.18
C ARG A 341 27.50 6.23 0.81
N CYS A 342 26.35 5.56 0.77
CA CYS A 342 25.55 5.44 -0.45
C CYS A 342 25.12 6.82 -0.97
N SER A 343 24.66 7.72 -0.10
CA SER A 343 24.28 9.09 -0.48
C SER A 343 25.43 9.89 -1.09
N ARG A 344 26.65 9.74 -0.54
CA ARG A 344 27.84 10.38 -1.11
C ARG A 344 28.21 9.79 -2.47
N LEU A 345 28.21 8.46 -2.61
CA LEU A 345 28.47 7.81 -3.89
C LEU A 345 27.44 8.20 -4.96
N LEU A 346 26.14 8.22 -4.63
CA LEU A 346 25.09 8.69 -5.54
C LEU A 346 25.31 10.14 -5.98
N SER A 347 25.90 10.98 -5.12
CA SER A 347 26.19 12.37 -5.49
C SER A 347 27.43 12.52 -6.36
N ILE A 348 28.34 11.55 -6.33
CA ILE A 348 29.55 11.51 -7.18
C ILE A 348 29.24 10.85 -8.53
N TYR A 349 28.48 9.75 -8.52
CA TYR A 349 28.19 8.95 -9.70
C TYR A 349 27.02 9.45 -10.53
N ALA A 350 26.12 10.23 -9.94
CA ALA A 350 24.96 10.70 -10.68
C ALA A 350 25.33 11.81 -11.67
N GLU A 351 25.00 11.59 -12.93
CA GLU A 351 25.12 12.60 -13.96
C GLU A 351 24.12 13.73 -13.71
N THR A 352 24.60 14.95 -13.82
CA THR A 352 23.76 16.14 -14.04
C THR A 352 23.10 16.07 -15.42
N THR A 353 22.05 16.86 -15.61
CA THR A 353 21.40 16.98 -16.92
C THR A 353 22.38 17.44 -18.00
N ALA A 354 23.30 18.35 -17.67
CA ALA A 354 24.31 18.84 -18.60
C ALA A 354 25.30 17.73 -19.00
N GLU A 355 25.85 16.98 -18.05
CA GLU A 355 26.78 15.87 -18.33
C GLU A 355 26.12 14.80 -19.22
N TYR A 356 24.87 14.44 -18.94
CA TYR A 356 24.14 13.48 -19.78
C TYR A 356 23.89 14.01 -21.20
N GLN A 357 23.53 15.29 -21.35
CA GLN A 357 23.38 15.91 -22.66
C GLN A 357 24.72 15.97 -23.42
N ALA A 358 25.83 16.28 -22.73
CA ALA A 358 27.17 16.24 -23.31
C ALA A 358 27.51 14.84 -23.81
N ARG A 359 27.29 13.79 -23.00
CA ARG A 359 27.52 12.40 -23.40
C ARG A 359 26.72 12.00 -24.63
N ARG A 360 25.44 12.42 -24.71
CA ARG A 360 24.59 12.18 -25.88
C ARG A 360 25.09 12.89 -27.14
N LEU A 361 25.54 14.14 -27.03
CA LEU A 361 26.17 14.88 -28.13
C LEU A 361 27.47 14.21 -28.59
N ALA A 362 28.36 13.90 -27.67
CA ALA A 362 29.64 13.26 -27.97
C ALA A 362 29.43 11.92 -28.70
N ARG A 363 28.52 11.08 -28.20
CA ARG A 363 28.13 9.83 -28.88
C ARG A 363 27.62 10.08 -30.30
N ALA A 364 26.74 11.06 -30.49
CA ALA A 364 26.18 11.36 -31.81
C ALA A 364 27.27 11.86 -32.77
N LEU A 365 28.18 12.71 -32.29
CA LEU A 365 29.33 13.21 -33.05
C LEU A 365 30.26 12.07 -33.47
N ILE A 366 30.66 11.20 -32.55
CA ILE A 366 31.50 10.02 -32.84
C ILE A 366 30.85 9.16 -33.92
N ALA A 367 29.55 8.88 -33.81
CA ALA A 367 28.83 8.08 -34.79
C ALA A 367 28.73 8.75 -36.17
N MET A 368 28.60 10.08 -36.24
CA MET A 368 28.61 10.83 -37.51
C MET A 368 30.00 10.82 -38.16
N LEU A 369 31.06 10.99 -37.37
CA LEU A 369 32.45 10.95 -37.83
C LEU A 369 32.82 9.58 -38.39
N GLN A 370 32.45 8.50 -37.68
CA GLN A 370 32.66 7.12 -38.16
C GLN A 370 31.97 6.84 -39.50
N ARG A 371 30.83 7.49 -39.76
CA ARG A 371 30.06 7.37 -41.01
C ARG A 371 30.48 8.38 -42.08
N ARG A 372 31.51 9.21 -41.83
CA ARG A 372 31.97 10.32 -42.69
C ARG A 372 30.84 11.25 -43.14
N GLN A 373 29.86 11.50 -42.26
CA GLN A 373 28.74 12.37 -42.56
C GLN A 373 29.11 13.84 -42.30
N LYS A 374 28.61 14.76 -43.13
CA LYS A 374 28.76 16.19 -42.89
C LYS A 374 28.00 16.60 -41.61
N ILE A 375 28.70 17.25 -40.69
CA ILE A 375 28.13 17.67 -39.42
C ILE A 375 27.31 18.94 -39.64
N LYS A 376 25.99 18.84 -39.45
CA LYS A 376 25.05 19.98 -39.45
C LYS A 376 24.32 20.00 -38.12
N ARG A 377 24.04 21.21 -37.59
CA ARG A 377 23.36 21.41 -36.29
C ARG A 377 22.13 20.52 -36.11
N TRP A 378 21.18 20.61 -37.03
CA TRP A 378 19.91 19.87 -36.93
C TRP A 378 20.11 18.36 -36.99
N SER A 379 21.10 17.89 -37.75
CA SER A 379 21.39 16.46 -37.91
C SER A 379 22.00 15.89 -36.64
N LEU A 380 22.96 16.62 -36.05
CA LEU A 380 23.61 16.25 -34.80
C LEU A 380 22.62 16.24 -33.63
N LEU A 381 21.78 17.27 -33.51
CA LEU A 381 20.73 17.34 -32.48
C LEU A 381 19.73 16.20 -32.60
N ARG A 382 19.28 15.87 -33.81
CA ARG A 382 18.36 14.75 -34.06
C ARG A 382 18.99 13.42 -33.66
N GLN A 383 20.23 13.17 -34.03
CA GLN A 383 20.93 11.92 -33.69
C GLN A 383 21.27 11.83 -32.19
N ALA A 384 21.56 12.96 -31.54
CA ALA A 384 21.70 13.02 -30.09
C ALA A 384 20.35 12.86 -29.38
N GLY A 385 19.23 13.16 -30.06
CA GLY A 385 17.86 13.21 -29.54
C GLY A 385 17.62 14.39 -28.59
N LEU A 386 18.25 15.52 -28.86
CA LEU A 386 18.15 16.77 -28.10
C LEU A 386 17.30 17.78 -28.86
N SER A 387 16.61 18.65 -28.11
CA SER A 387 15.86 19.79 -28.65
C SER A 387 16.38 21.09 -28.04
N ASP A 388 16.17 22.20 -28.73
CA ASP A 388 16.63 23.52 -28.26
C ASP A 388 15.92 23.93 -26.96
N GLU A 389 14.66 23.52 -26.72
CA GLU A 389 13.92 23.90 -25.50
C GLU A 389 14.43 23.19 -24.25
N ARG A 390 15.00 21.98 -24.39
CA ARG A 390 15.42 21.14 -23.24
C ARG A 390 16.92 21.18 -22.98
N MET A 391 17.69 21.79 -23.87
CA MET A 391 19.14 21.88 -23.78
C MET A 391 19.57 22.90 -22.74
N THR A 392 20.58 22.57 -21.93
CA THR A 392 21.13 23.52 -20.96
C THR A 392 22.05 24.54 -21.66
N ASP A 393 22.21 25.73 -21.08
CA ASP A 393 23.01 26.81 -21.68
C ASP A 393 24.47 26.41 -21.93
N ILE A 394 25.06 25.63 -21.03
CA ILE A 394 26.43 25.11 -21.15
C ILE A 394 26.54 24.21 -22.39
N ILE A 395 25.53 23.37 -22.62
CA ILE A 395 25.50 22.46 -23.75
C ILE A 395 25.20 23.19 -25.06
N ALA A 396 24.39 24.24 -25.01
CA ALA A 396 24.17 25.11 -26.16
C ALA A 396 25.46 25.81 -26.61
N LYS A 397 26.33 26.22 -25.67
CA LYS A 397 27.68 26.76 -25.96
C LYS A 397 28.60 25.69 -26.55
N LEU A 398 28.68 24.52 -25.91
CA LEU A 398 29.48 23.39 -26.41
C LEU A 398 29.08 23.00 -27.84
N LEU A 399 27.79 22.97 -28.14
CA LEU A 399 27.29 22.68 -29.49
C LEU A 399 27.74 23.74 -30.51
N LYS A 400 27.82 25.02 -30.14
CA LYS A 400 28.32 26.07 -31.04
C LYS A 400 29.80 25.86 -31.37
N GLU A 401 30.62 25.54 -30.37
CA GLU A 401 32.05 25.26 -30.53
C GLU A 401 32.29 24.06 -31.45
N ILE A 402 31.58 22.94 -31.22
CA ILE A 402 31.64 21.75 -32.08
C ILE A 402 31.29 22.08 -33.54
N LEU A 403 30.30 22.95 -33.76
CA LEU A 403 29.90 23.32 -35.11
C LEU A 403 30.93 24.23 -35.79
N SER A 404 31.58 25.14 -35.07
CA SER A 404 32.61 26.02 -35.63
C SER A 404 33.89 25.28 -36.04
N GLU A 405 34.23 24.16 -35.38
CA GLU A 405 35.39 23.34 -35.75
C GLU A 405 35.15 22.48 -37.00
N HIS A 406 33.89 22.32 -37.42
CA HIS A 406 33.48 21.43 -38.50
C HIS A 406 32.74 22.12 -39.66
N THR A 407 32.66 23.45 -39.63
CA THR A 407 32.28 24.32 -40.77
C THR A 407 33.52 24.72 -41.55
#